data_AF-A0A0M3RIZ2-F1
#
_entry.id   AF-A0A0M3RIZ2-F1
#
_cell.length_a   1.000
_cell.length_b   1.000
_cell.length_c   1.000
_cell.angle_alpha   90.00
_cell.angle_beta   90.00
_cell.angle_gamma   90.00
#
_symmetry.space_group_name_H-M   'P 1'
#
loop_
_entity.id
_entity.type
_entity.pdbx_description
1 polymer ?
#
loop_
_entity_poly.entity_id
_entity_poly.type
_entity_poly.pdbx_seq_one_letter_code
_entity_poly.pdbx_strand_id
1 'polypeptide(L)'
;MATAKEILKGWFSNFKKPTQNQFWAWIESYWHKDEKMPIDSVEGLKAALENTVSAEMINNHINDTNAHQALFDRKLDKGSYTGTAADLKAAIDAINHILQSDDTDLDQLQEIVNYIKQNKQILSQLGISNIAGLEDALAGKMGKDNIIAGDNITITEENGNKKISANLSSQVETIKEVKVRYPATATFWLEEKDNINNCILVLSSENVTKDATLSFPQSKNITFAIIKTFPQKLTFSGDYIGDNSIEGGVGSTATITVCNGKMYSSINNK
;
A
#
# COMPACT_ATOMS: atom_id res chain seq x y z
N MET A 1 -88.92 -3.71 -70.09
CA MET A 1 -90.24 -4.30 -69.80
C MET A 1 -91.13 -3.21 -69.24
N ALA A 2 -92.43 -3.21 -69.52
CA ALA A 2 -93.36 -2.28 -68.91
C ALA A 2 -93.51 -2.58 -67.40
N THR A 3 -93.52 -1.55 -66.56
CA THR A 3 -93.85 -1.64 -65.13
C THR A 3 -95.31 -2.03 -64.94
N ALA A 4 -95.66 -2.58 -63.77
CA ALA A 4 -97.05 -2.90 -63.43
C ALA A 4 -98.00 -1.69 -63.62
N LYS A 5 -97.53 -0.47 -63.27
CA LYS A 5 -98.29 0.77 -63.46
C LYS A 5 -98.48 1.15 -64.93
N GLU A 6 -97.53 0.83 -65.81
CA GLU A 6 -97.66 1.07 -67.26
C GLU A 6 -98.66 0.10 -67.90
N ILE A 7 -98.70 -1.16 -67.44
CA ILE A 7 -99.70 -2.16 -67.86
C ILE A 7 -101.11 -1.68 -67.45
N LEU A 8 -101.29 -1.24 -66.20
CA LEU A 8 -102.55 -0.68 -65.70
C LEU A 8 -103.01 0.52 -66.54
N LYS A 9 -102.13 1.49 -66.82
CA LYS A 9 -102.43 2.65 -67.67
C LYS A 9 -102.91 2.24 -69.07
N GLY A 10 -102.38 1.14 -69.62
CA GLY A 10 -102.83 0.58 -70.89
C GLY A 10 -104.28 0.09 -70.89
N TRP A 11 -104.74 -0.48 -69.77
CA TRP A 11 -106.13 -0.97 -69.62
C TRP A 11 -107.18 0.17 -69.61
N PHE A 12 -106.77 1.37 -69.20
CA PHE A 12 -107.61 2.57 -69.10
C PHE A 12 -107.27 3.65 -70.13
N SER A 13 -106.58 3.30 -71.22
CA SER A 13 -106.27 4.25 -72.29
C SER A 13 -107.53 4.72 -73.03
N ASN A 14 -107.44 5.86 -73.73
CA ASN A 14 -108.58 6.47 -74.43
C ASN A 14 -109.39 5.45 -75.24
N PHE A 15 -110.70 5.47 -75.05
CA PHE A 15 -111.68 4.61 -75.72
C PHE A 15 -111.54 3.10 -75.43
N LYS A 16 -110.75 2.70 -74.42
CA LYS A 16 -110.68 1.31 -73.94
C LYS A 16 -111.34 1.20 -72.57
N LYS A 17 -112.09 0.11 -72.37
CA LYS A 17 -112.62 -0.32 -71.08
C LYS A 17 -111.85 -1.58 -70.65
N PRO A 18 -111.36 -1.67 -69.40
CA PRO A 18 -110.77 -2.91 -68.92
C PRO A 18 -111.80 -4.04 -68.97
N THR A 19 -111.33 -5.26 -69.23
CA THR A 19 -112.16 -6.45 -69.02
C THR A 19 -112.43 -6.63 -67.51
N GLN A 20 -113.42 -7.44 -67.15
CA GLN A 20 -113.72 -7.76 -65.75
C GLN A 20 -112.47 -8.24 -65.00
N ASN A 21 -111.71 -9.17 -65.59
CA ASN A 21 -110.51 -9.72 -64.98
C ASN A 21 -109.40 -8.65 -64.82
N GLN A 22 -109.25 -7.74 -65.79
CA GLN A 22 -108.31 -6.62 -65.68
C GLN A 22 -108.71 -5.66 -64.56
N PHE A 23 -110.01 -5.39 -64.42
CA PHE A 23 -110.52 -4.54 -63.35
C PHE A 23 -110.32 -5.18 -61.96
N TRP A 24 -110.63 -6.47 -61.80
CA TRP A 24 -110.39 -7.19 -60.56
C TRP A 24 -108.90 -7.26 -60.20
N ALA A 25 -108.04 -7.58 -61.17
CA ALA A 25 -106.59 -7.58 -60.97
C ALA A 25 -106.05 -6.21 -60.55
N TRP A 26 -106.67 -5.12 -61.01
CA TRP A 26 -106.33 -3.77 -60.54
C TRP A 26 -106.73 -3.57 -59.08
N ILE A 27 -107.96 -3.92 -58.71
CA ILE A 27 -108.44 -3.76 -57.32
C ILE A 27 -107.64 -4.62 -56.35
N GLU A 28 -107.35 -5.87 -56.71
CA GLU A 28 -106.53 -6.81 -55.90
C GLU A 28 -105.06 -6.39 -55.77
N SER A 29 -104.58 -5.46 -56.60
CA SER A 29 -103.19 -4.97 -56.52
C SER A 29 -102.97 -3.90 -55.44
N TYR A 30 -104.04 -3.41 -54.79
CA TYR A 30 -103.97 -2.43 -53.70
C TYR A 30 -104.57 -3.02 -52.42
N TRP A 31 -104.03 -2.59 -51.28
CA TRP A 31 -104.62 -2.89 -49.97
C TRP A 31 -105.83 -1.99 -49.71
N HIS A 32 -106.93 -2.56 -49.22
CA HIS A 32 -108.06 -1.77 -48.74
C HIS A 32 -107.72 -1.10 -47.40
N LYS A 33 -108.33 0.06 -47.10
CA LYS A 33 -108.06 0.81 -45.85
C LYS A 33 -108.38 0.03 -44.56
N ASP A 34 -109.28 -0.95 -44.67
CA ASP A 34 -109.75 -1.77 -43.55
C ASP A 34 -108.97 -3.10 -43.45
N GLU A 35 -108.06 -3.37 -44.38
CA GLU A 35 -107.20 -4.56 -44.38
C GLU A 35 -105.92 -4.30 -43.59
N LYS A 36 -105.48 -5.31 -42.82
CA LYS A 36 -104.20 -5.25 -42.11
C LYS A 36 -103.08 -5.62 -43.06
N MET A 37 -102.13 -4.72 -43.26
CA MET A 37 -100.92 -4.99 -44.04
C MET A 37 -99.93 -5.86 -43.24
N PRO A 38 -99.51 -7.04 -43.74
CA PRO A 38 -98.48 -7.85 -43.11
C PRO A 38 -97.12 -7.14 -43.08
N ILE A 39 -96.30 -7.40 -42.05
CA ILE A 39 -94.98 -6.77 -41.89
C ILE A 39 -94.03 -7.08 -43.05
N ASP A 40 -94.13 -8.28 -43.62
CA ASP A 40 -93.31 -8.73 -44.75
C ASP A 40 -93.68 -8.03 -46.08
N SER A 41 -94.80 -7.32 -46.13
CA SER A 41 -95.21 -6.54 -47.31
C SER A 41 -94.52 -5.18 -47.42
N VAL A 42 -93.83 -4.74 -46.36
CA VAL A 42 -93.04 -3.49 -46.37
C VAL A 42 -91.56 -3.85 -46.43
N GLU A 43 -90.93 -3.55 -47.57
CA GLU A 43 -89.51 -3.81 -47.78
C GLU A 43 -88.66 -3.16 -46.67
N GLY A 44 -87.79 -3.96 -46.05
CA GLY A 44 -86.85 -3.51 -45.01
C GLY A 44 -87.45 -3.31 -43.62
N LEU A 45 -88.78 -3.29 -43.44
CA LEU A 45 -89.40 -3.03 -42.13
C LEU A 45 -89.08 -4.13 -41.10
N LYS A 46 -89.18 -5.40 -41.49
CA LYS A 46 -88.83 -6.53 -40.63
C LYS A 46 -87.37 -6.49 -40.19
N ALA A 47 -86.45 -6.30 -41.13
CA ALA A 47 -85.03 -6.20 -40.84
C ALA A 47 -84.70 -5.01 -39.93
N ALA A 48 -85.34 -3.85 -40.16
CA ALA A 48 -85.17 -2.67 -39.31
C ALA A 48 -85.60 -2.95 -37.87
N LEU A 49 -86.70 -3.68 -37.68
CA LEU A 49 -87.20 -4.06 -36.36
C LEU A 49 -86.32 -5.12 -35.67
N GLU A 50 -85.87 -6.13 -36.42
CA GLU A 50 -84.95 -7.17 -35.92
C GLU A 50 -83.58 -6.60 -35.53
N ASN A 51 -83.16 -5.50 -36.14
CA ASN A 51 -81.94 -4.76 -35.76
C ASN A 51 -82.12 -3.89 -34.50
N THR A 52 -83.33 -3.79 -33.95
CA THR A 52 -83.57 -3.12 -32.68
C THR A 52 -83.43 -4.09 -31.52
N VAL A 53 -82.87 -3.61 -30.41
CA VAL A 53 -82.76 -4.38 -29.18
C VAL A 53 -84.11 -4.35 -28.46
N SER A 54 -84.57 -5.49 -27.92
CA SER A 54 -85.82 -5.51 -27.17
C SER A 54 -85.71 -4.73 -25.86
N ALA A 55 -86.84 -4.22 -25.35
CA ALA A 55 -86.88 -3.52 -24.07
C ALA A 55 -86.37 -4.40 -22.91
N GLU A 56 -86.64 -5.70 -22.96
CA GLU A 56 -86.18 -6.67 -21.97
C GLU A 56 -84.66 -6.86 -22.03
N MET A 57 -84.07 -6.96 -23.22
CA MET A 57 -82.61 -7.04 -23.37
C MET A 57 -81.90 -5.79 -22.85
N ILE A 58 -82.47 -4.61 -23.10
CA ILE A 58 -81.96 -3.34 -22.54
C ILE A 58 -82.06 -3.36 -21.01
N ASN A 59 -83.19 -3.79 -20.46
CA ASN A 59 -83.38 -3.85 -19.01
C ASN A 59 -82.42 -4.85 -18.34
N ASN A 60 -82.18 -6.00 -18.97
CA ASN A 60 -81.22 -6.98 -18.48
C ASN A 60 -79.80 -6.42 -18.54
N HIS A 61 -79.43 -5.73 -19.61
CA HIS A 61 -78.11 -5.08 -19.74
C HIS A 61 -77.90 -3.96 -18.71
N ILE A 62 -78.93 -3.13 -18.42
CA ILE A 62 -78.84 -2.04 -17.43
C ILE A 62 -78.69 -2.58 -16.00
N ASN A 63 -79.36 -3.68 -15.68
CA ASN A 63 -79.32 -4.27 -14.33
C ASN A 63 -78.18 -5.28 -14.15
N ASP A 64 -77.52 -5.71 -15.22
CA ASP A 64 -76.33 -6.54 -15.15
C ASP A 64 -75.12 -5.70 -14.70
N THR A 65 -74.73 -5.88 -13.45
CA THR A 65 -73.58 -5.20 -12.83
C THR A 65 -72.26 -5.54 -13.54
N ASN A 66 -72.23 -6.63 -14.32
CA ASN A 66 -71.05 -7.13 -15.01
C ASN A 66 -71.08 -6.89 -16.53
N ALA A 67 -72.09 -6.20 -17.09
CA ALA A 67 -72.25 -6.00 -18.53
C ALA A 67 -70.99 -5.42 -19.21
N HIS A 68 -70.15 -4.71 -18.45
CA HIS A 68 -68.90 -4.09 -18.91
C HIS A 68 -67.68 -4.42 -18.04
N GLN A 69 -67.73 -5.49 -17.23
CA GLN A 69 -66.66 -5.84 -16.28
C GLN A 69 -65.28 -5.93 -16.97
N ALA A 70 -65.19 -6.62 -18.11
CA ALA A 70 -63.94 -6.80 -18.85
C ALA A 70 -63.30 -5.48 -19.34
N LEU A 71 -64.11 -4.42 -19.55
CA LEU A 71 -63.60 -3.08 -19.88
C LEU A 71 -63.06 -2.36 -18.65
N PHE A 72 -63.66 -2.60 -17.48
CA PHE A 72 -63.23 -2.03 -16.21
C PHE A 72 -62.07 -2.77 -15.56
N ASP A 73 -61.91 -4.08 -15.77
CA ASP A 73 -60.78 -4.87 -15.26
C ASP A 73 -59.43 -4.34 -15.78
N ARG A 74 -59.43 -3.76 -16.97
CA ARG A 74 -58.26 -3.11 -17.58
C ARG A 74 -58.07 -1.67 -17.16
N LYS A 75 -59.07 -1.08 -16.50
CA LYS A 75 -59.00 0.29 -16.00
C LYS A 75 -58.18 0.27 -14.72
N LEU A 76 -57.06 0.95 -14.73
CA LEU A 76 -56.36 1.25 -13.50
C LEU A 76 -57.17 2.28 -12.71
N ASP A 77 -57.54 1.95 -11.47
CA ASP A 77 -58.18 2.94 -10.60
C ASP A 77 -57.13 3.96 -10.14
N LYS A 78 -57.36 5.22 -10.49
CA LYS A 78 -56.36 6.26 -10.32
C LYS A 78 -56.28 6.76 -8.88
N GLY A 79 -57.30 6.55 -8.04
CA GLY A 79 -57.34 7.18 -6.71
C GLY A 79 -57.02 8.68 -6.81
N SER A 80 -55.99 9.15 -6.08
CA SER A 80 -55.48 10.53 -6.18
C SER A 80 -54.39 10.75 -7.27
N TYR A 81 -53.98 9.71 -7.99
CA TYR A 81 -52.97 9.77 -9.04
C TYR A 81 -53.54 10.44 -10.31
N THR A 82 -52.83 11.42 -10.85
CA THR A 82 -53.30 12.20 -12.01
C THR A 82 -52.75 11.70 -13.35
N GLY A 83 -51.78 10.78 -13.34
CA GLY A 83 -51.15 10.24 -14.57
C GLY A 83 -51.94 9.13 -15.26
N THR A 84 -51.43 8.63 -16.38
CA THR A 84 -52.00 7.56 -17.20
C THR A 84 -51.41 6.19 -16.82
N ALA A 85 -52.02 5.09 -17.30
CA ALA A 85 -51.44 3.75 -17.16
C ALA A 85 -50.08 3.62 -17.87
N ALA A 86 -49.86 4.40 -18.94
CA ALA A 86 -48.58 4.47 -19.62
C ALA A 86 -47.50 5.13 -18.75
N ASP A 87 -47.85 6.20 -18.04
CA ASP A 87 -46.94 6.89 -17.11
C ASP A 87 -46.50 5.96 -15.97
N LEU A 88 -47.44 5.18 -15.42
CA LEU A 88 -47.13 4.17 -14.41
C LEU A 88 -46.29 3.03 -14.96
N LYS A 89 -46.59 2.54 -16.15
CA LYS A 89 -45.74 1.54 -16.80
C LYS A 89 -44.31 2.05 -17.00
N ALA A 90 -44.14 3.29 -17.46
CA ALA A 90 -42.83 3.90 -17.62
C ALA A 90 -42.08 4.03 -16.28
N ALA A 91 -42.77 4.43 -15.20
CA ALA A 91 -42.18 4.50 -13.86
C ALA A 91 -41.75 3.12 -13.34
N ILE A 92 -42.56 2.09 -13.55
CA ILE A 92 -42.24 0.71 -13.17
C ILE A 92 -41.06 0.19 -13.98
N ASP A 93 -41.05 0.43 -15.30
CA ASP A 93 -39.95 0.01 -16.17
C ASP A 93 -38.63 0.70 -15.77
N ALA A 94 -38.68 1.98 -15.39
CA ALA A 94 -37.51 2.70 -14.86
C ALA A 94 -37.02 2.12 -13.52
N ILE A 95 -37.92 1.80 -12.60
CA ILE A 95 -37.58 1.14 -11.33
C ILE A 95 -36.95 -0.22 -11.61
N ASN A 96 -37.56 -1.03 -12.48
CA ASN A 96 -37.02 -2.34 -12.85
C ASN A 96 -35.66 -2.23 -13.51
N HIS A 97 -35.42 -1.22 -14.35
CA HIS A 97 -34.10 -0.98 -14.92
C HIS A 97 -33.06 -0.65 -13.85
N ILE A 98 -33.43 0.16 -12.84
CA ILE A 98 -32.55 0.46 -11.68
C ILE A 98 -32.31 -0.80 -10.84
N LEU A 99 -33.33 -1.63 -10.63
CA LEU A 99 -33.23 -2.87 -9.85
C LEU A 99 -32.57 -4.02 -10.61
N GLN A 100 -32.60 -3.99 -11.95
CA GLN A 100 -31.87 -4.89 -12.85
C GLN A 100 -30.46 -4.38 -13.17
N SER A 101 -30.04 -3.26 -12.56
CA SER A 101 -28.62 -2.96 -12.47
C SER A 101 -27.98 -4.13 -11.74
N ASP A 102 -27.35 -5.01 -12.51
CA ASP A 102 -26.31 -5.92 -12.06
C ASP A 102 -25.18 -5.06 -11.50
N ASP A 103 -25.40 -4.45 -10.34
CA ASP A 103 -24.35 -3.78 -9.61
C ASP A 103 -23.45 -4.86 -9.02
N THR A 104 -22.68 -5.49 -9.92
CA THR A 104 -21.61 -6.42 -9.59
C THR A 104 -20.62 -5.76 -8.64
N ASP A 105 -20.63 -4.43 -8.49
CA ASP A 105 -19.79 -3.71 -7.55
C ASP A 105 -20.12 -4.09 -6.10
N LEU A 106 -21.35 -4.49 -5.77
CA LEU A 106 -21.67 -4.99 -4.42
C LEU A 106 -21.05 -6.39 -4.18
N ASP A 107 -21.06 -7.23 -5.22
CA ASP A 107 -20.37 -8.53 -5.20
C ASP A 107 -18.83 -8.35 -5.19
N GLN A 108 -18.30 -7.37 -5.92
CA GLN A 108 -16.87 -7.02 -5.95
C GLN A 108 -16.41 -6.34 -4.64
N LEU A 109 -17.22 -5.47 -4.03
CA LEU A 109 -16.95 -4.91 -2.71
C LEU A 109 -16.94 -6.01 -1.65
N GLN A 110 -17.84 -6.99 -1.75
CA GLN A 110 -17.84 -8.14 -0.86
C GLN A 110 -16.59 -9.02 -1.06
N GLU A 111 -16.12 -9.18 -2.30
CA GLU A 111 -14.86 -9.85 -2.61
C GLU A 111 -13.64 -9.08 -2.02
N ILE A 112 -13.60 -7.76 -2.19
CA ILE A 112 -12.57 -6.88 -1.61
C ILE A 112 -12.59 -6.95 -0.07
N VAL A 113 -13.76 -6.92 0.56
CA VAL A 113 -13.92 -7.09 2.01
C VAL A 113 -13.40 -8.45 2.47
N ASN A 114 -13.61 -9.50 1.69
CA ASN A 114 -13.09 -10.83 2.00
C ASN A 114 -11.56 -10.87 1.91
N TYR A 115 -10.96 -10.29 0.87
CA TYR A 115 -9.49 -10.16 0.77
C TYR A 115 -8.91 -9.33 1.92
N ILE A 116 -9.55 -8.22 2.31
CA ILE A 116 -9.09 -7.39 3.44
C ILE A 116 -9.11 -8.19 4.75
N LYS A 117 -10.16 -8.98 5.00
CA LYS A 117 -10.26 -9.83 6.19
C LYS A 117 -9.17 -10.91 6.20
N GLN A 118 -8.92 -11.54 5.05
CA GLN A 118 -7.86 -12.55 4.91
C GLN A 118 -6.48 -11.93 5.11
N ASN A 119 -6.19 -10.78 4.49
CA ASN A 119 -4.92 -10.07 4.64
C ASN A 119 -4.69 -9.65 6.10
N LYS A 120 -5.74 -9.18 6.79
CA LYS A 120 -5.67 -8.87 8.22
C LYS A 120 -5.27 -10.09 9.06
N GLN A 121 -5.80 -11.27 8.74
CA GLN A 121 -5.43 -12.52 9.42
C GLN A 121 -3.97 -12.91 9.11
N ILE A 122 -3.54 -12.88 7.86
CA ILE A 122 -2.16 -13.19 7.46
C ILE A 122 -1.17 -12.24 8.19
N LEU A 123 -1.44 -10.94 8.19
CA LEU A 123 -0.60 -9.95 8.88
C LEU A 123 -0.52 -10.23 10.38
N SER A 124 -1.61 -10.67 11.02
CA SER A 124 -1.59 -11.06 12.44
C SER A 124 -0.73 -12.30 12.70
N GLN A 125 -0.51 -13.14 11.69
CA GLN A 125 0.31 -14.35 11.79
C GLN A 125 1.79 -14.11 11.48
N LEU A 126 2.20 -12.94 10.99
CA LEU A 126 3.60 -12.62 10.70
C LEU A 126 4.44 -12.19 11.91
N GLY A 127 3.89 -12.27 13.13
CA GLY A 127 4.65 -12.00 14.36
C GLY A 127 5.82 -12.97 14.56
N ILE A 128 6.92 -12.50 15.17
CA ILE A 128 8.13 -13.29 15.42
C ILE A 128 7.79 -14.60 16.15
N SER A 129 6.88 -14.54 17.12
CA SER A 129 6.38 -15.68 17.90
C SER A 129 5.66 -16.75 17.08
N ASN A 130 5.21 -16.42 15.87
CA ASN A 130 4.46 -17.31 14.99
C ASN A 130 5.35 -17.91 13.89
N ILE A 131 6.60 -17.46 13.76
CA ILE A 131 7.57 -18.01 12.81
C ILE A 131 8.49 -18.94 13.59
N ALA A 132 8.27 -20.25 13.41
CA ALA A 132 9.03 -21.28 14.11
C ALA A 132 10.55 -21.07 13.97
N GLY A 133 11.25 -21.01 15.10
CA GLY A 133 12.70 -20.86 15.17
C GLY A 133 13.24 -19.43 14.91
N LEU A 134 12.39 -18.46 14.57
CA LEU A 134 12.86 -17.07 14.36
C LEU A 134 13.22 -16.39 15.68
N GLU A 135 12.51 -16.69 16.78
CA GLU A 135 12.88 -16.24 18.13
C GLU A 135 14.28 -16.72 18.51
N ASP A 136 14.56 -18.01 18.30
CA ASP A 136 15.87 -18.61 18.56
C ASP A 136 16.97 -18.02 17.67
N ALA A 137 16.68 -17.85 16.38
CA ALA A 137 17.63 -17.26 15.43
C ALA A 137 17.96 -15.81 15.79
N LEU A 138 16.97 -15.03 16.24
CA LEU A 138 17.17 -13.64 16.65
C LEU A 138 17.91 -13.54 17.99
N ALA A 139 17.57 -14.41 18.95
CA ALA A 139 18.31 -14.55 20.21
C ALA A 139 19.79 -14.86 19.95
N GLY A 140 20.09 -15.67 18.93
CA GLY A 140 21.46 -15.96 18.50
C GLY A 140 22.18 -14.80 17.79
N LYS A 141 21.47 -13.80 17.27
CA LYS A 141 22.08 -12.69 16.50
C LYS A 141 22.55 -11.50 17.33
N MET A 142 22.13 -11.35 18.59
CA MET A 142 22.52 -10.19 19.41
C MET A 142 22.72 -10.58 20.89
N GLY A 143 23.91 -11.06 21.21
CA GLY A 143 24.58 -10.62 22.44
C GLY A 143 25.40 -9.38 22.11
N LYS A 144 24.98 -8.19 22.55
CA LYS A 144 25.90 -7.03 22.68
C LYS A 144 27.06 -7.32 23.63
N ASP A 145 27.03 -8.47 24.28
CA ASP A 145 28.06 -9.04 25.14
C ASP A 145 29.22 -9.68 24.36
N ASN A 146 29.08 -9.90 23.05
CA ASN A 146 30.20 -10.40 22.22
C ASN A 146 31.29 -9.34 21.96
N ILE A 147 31.08 -8.11 22.43
CA ILE A 147 32.13 -7.10 22.59
C ILE A 147 32.03 -6.51 24.02
N ILE A 148 31.87 -7.36 25.03
CA ILE A 148 32.13 -6.95 26.40
C ILE A 148 33.45 -7.58 26.84
N ALA A 149 34.47 -6.73 26.78
CA ALA A 149 35.60 -6.66 27.70
C ALA A 149 36.29 -7.98 28.08
N GLY A 150 37.36 -8.33 27.36
CA GLY A 150 38.45 -9.14 27.94
C GLY A 150 38.98 -10.27 27.06
N ASP A 151 38.21 -10.76 26.09
CA ASP A 151 38.62 -11.93 25.33
C ASP A 151 39.12 -11.60 23.91
N ASN A 152 40.20 -12.27 23.53
CA ASN A 152 40.83 -12.14 22.22
C ASN A 152 39.85 -12.54 21.10
N ILE A 153 39.66 -11.67 20.12
CA ILE A 153 38.93 -11.97 18.89
C ILE A 153 39.69 -13.09 18.14
N THR A 154 39.02 -14.21 17.90
CA THR A 154 39.58 -15.31 17.10
C THR A 154 38.89 -15.31 15.73
N ILE A 155 39.63 -14.94 14.67
CA ILE A 155 39.18 -15.08 13.28
C ILE A 155 39.78 -16.38 12.74
N THR A 156 38.93 -17.28 12.23
CA THR A 156 39.36 -18.53 11.59
C THR A 156 39.20 -18.36 10.08
N GLU A 157 40.28 -18.52 9.32
CA GLU A 157 40.21 -18.66 7.86
C GLU A 157 40.36 -20.13 7.48
N GLU A 158 39.65 -20.56 6.43
CA GLU A 158 39.44 -21.96 6.03
C GLU A 158 40.71 -22.78 5.71
N ASN A 159 41.90 -22.19 5.63
CA ASN A 159 43.09 -22.90 5.11
C ASN A 159 44.40 -22.68 5.89
N GLY A 160 44.36 -22.75 7.22
CA GLY A 160 45.57 -22.95 8.05
C GLY A 160 45.80 -21.86 9.09
N ASN A 161 45.94 -22.30 10.34
CA ASN A 161 45.93 -21.45 11.53
C ASN A 161 47.09 -20.43 11.56
N LYS A 162 46.78 -19.14 11.42
CA LYS A 162 47.64 -18.05 11.90
C LYS A 162 46.92 -17.28 13.01
N LYS A 163 47.25 -17.60 14.26
CA LYS A 163 46.68 -16.96 15.46
C LYS A 163 47.21 -15.52 15.55
N ILE A 164 46.35 -14.53 15.33
CA ILE A 164 46.67 -13.13 15.66
C ILE A 164 46.25 -12.92 17.12
N SER A 165 47.12 -13.27 18.07
CA SER A 165 46.97 -12.83 19.47
C SER A 165 47.61 -11.44 19.63
N ALA A 166 47.05 -10.45 18.94
CA ALA A 166 47.40 -9.06 19.22
C ALA A 166 46.41 -8.56 20.28
N ASN A 167 46.86 -8.53 21.53
CA ASN A 167 46.09 -7.89 22.59
C ASN A 167 46.04 -6.39 22.27
N LEU A 168 44.88 -5.88 21.83
CA LEU A 168 44.72 -4.46 21.50
C LEU A 168 44.85 -3.56 22.75
N SER A 169 44.76 -4.13 23.96
CA SER A 169 45.03 -3.43 25.22
C SER A 169 46.52 -3.35 25.56
N SER A 170 47.42 -4.04 24.83
CA SER A 170 48.87 -3.95 25.04
C SER A 170 49.57 -2.92 24.14
N GLN A 171 48.80 -2.14 23.37
CA GLN A 171 49.34 -1.07 22.50
C GLN A 171 49.10 0.34 23.08
N VAL A 172 48.47 0.45 24.26
CA VAL A 172 48.29 1.71 24.98
C VAL A 172 48.72 1.51 26.43
N GLU A 173 50.02 1.28 26.63
CA GLU A 173 50.60 1.56 27.94
C GLU A 173 50.73 3.08 28.04
N THR A 174 49.90 3.63 28.92
CA THR A 174 50.05 4.96 29.50
C THR A 174 51.50 5.16 29.89
N ILE A 175 52.12 6.23 29.35
CA ILE A 175 53.48 6.66 29.68
C ILE A 175 53.56 6.80 31.21
N LYS A 176 54.13 5.80 31.87
CA LYS A 176 54.56 5.89 33.26
C LYS A 176 56.01 6.35 33.20
N GLU A 177 56.27 7.52 33.74
CA GLU A 177 57.61 8.09 33.91
C GLU A 177 58.66 7.01 34.22
N VAL A 178 59.70 6.90 33.38
CA VAL A 178 60.84 6.02 33.67
C VAL A 178 61.68 6.68 34.76
N LYS A 179 61.38 6.36 36.03
CA LYS A 179 62.22 6.73 37.18
C LYS A 179 63.34 5.71 37.35
N VAL A 180 64.58 6.13 37.09
CA VAL A 180 65.77 5.29 37.29
C VAL A 180 66.28 5.41 38.74
N ARG A 181 66.44 4.28 39.44
CA ARG A 181 66.96 4.17 40.82
C ARG A 181 68.45 3.79 40.80
N TYR A 182 69.30 4.54 41.52
CA TYR A 182 70.76 4.35 41.55
C TYR A 182 71.24 3.35 42.63
N PRO A 183 72.25 2.51 42.34
CA PRO A 183 73.18 1.95 43.33
C PRO A 183 74.52 2.72 43.37
N ALA A 184 75.32 2.48 44.42
CA ALA A 184 76.45 3.29 44.91
C ALA A 184 77.69 3.48 43.99
N THR A 185 77.65 3.08 42.72
CA THR A 185 78.73 3.28 41.72
C THR A 185 78.12 3.69 40.36
N ALA A 186 78.46 4.88 39.86
CA ALA A 186 77.66 5.64 38.89
C ALA A 186 77.94 5.32 37.40
N THR A 187 77.71 4.08 36.98
CA THR A 187 77.67 3.72 35.55
C THR A 187 76.36 3.01 35.26
N PHE A 188 75.63 3.46 34.24
CA PHE A 188 74.30 2.94 33.88
C PHE A 188 74.27 2.49 32.42
N TRP A 189 73.73 1.30 32.19
CA TRP A 189 73.55 0.69 30.87
C TRP A 189 72.05 0.59 30.57
N LEU A 190 71.63 1.12 29.43
CA LEU A 190 70.29 0.88 28.90
C LEU A 190 70.27 -0.47 28.17
N GLU A 191 69.42 -1.39 28.61
CA GLU A 191 69.27 -2.70 27.95
C GLU A 191 68.28 -2.66 26.78
N GLU A 192 68.32 -3.66 25.91
CA GLU A 192 67.51 -3.70 24.67
C GLU A 192 65.99 -3.63 24.92
N LYS A 193 65.53 -4.04 26.10
CA LYS A 193 64.12 -4.02 26.52
C LYS A 193 63.62 -2.66 27.02
N ASP A 194 64.51 -1.73 27.33
CA ASP A 194 64.17 -0.38 27.83
C ASP A 194 63.96 0.63 26.68
N ASN A 195 64.04 0.18 25.43
CA ASN A 195 63.92 1.00 24.22
C ASN A 195 62.46 1.19 23.79
N ILE A 196 61.78 2.16 24.40
CA ILE A 196 60.46 2.61 23.96
C ILE A 196 60.66 3.72 22.90
N ASN A 197 59.92 3.62 21.79
CA ASN A 197 59.97 4.56 20.66
C ASN A 197 59.86 6.04 21.12
N ASN A 198 60.94 6.80 21.00
CA ASN A 198 61.09 8.21 21.41
C ASN A 198 61.20 8.48 22.93
N CYS A 199 62.00 7.70 23.65
CA CYS A 199 62.24 7.90 25.09
C CYS A 199 62.81 9.29 25.43
N ILE A 200 62.06 10.03 26.26
CA ILE A 200 62.57 11.11 27.11
C ILE A 200 63.20 10.44 28.34
N LEU A 201 64.48 10.70 28.58
CA LEU A 201 65.21 10.18 29.72
C LEU A 201 65.29 11.27 30.80
N VAL A 202 64.49 11.12 31.85
CA VAL A 202 64.52 11.99 33.03
C VAL A 202 65.34 11.30 34.13
N LEU A 203 66.60 11.68 34.23
CA LEU A 203 67.44 11.26 35.35
C LEU A 203 67.09 12.12 36.56
N SER A 204 66.26 11.61 37.48
CA SER A 204 65.90 12.28 38.73
C SER A 204 66.42 11.49 39.93
N SER A 205 67.16 12.18 40.80
CA SER A 205 67.57 11.68 42.11
C SER A 205 67.74 12.88 43.02
N GLU A 206 67.11 12.84 44.20
CA GLU A 206 67.15 13.92 45.18
C GLU A 206 68.55 14.09 45.82
N ASN A 207 69.49 13.18 45.57
CA ASN A 207 70.81 13.18 46.19
C ASN A 207 71.92 12.71 45.23
N VAL A 208 72.01 13.29 44.03
CA VAL A 208 73.18 13.07 43.17
C VAL A 208 74.35 13.87 43.76
N THR A 209 75.37 13.19 44.28
CA THR A 209 76.56 13.85 44.88
C THR A 209 77.82 13.69 44.05
N LYS A 210 77.73 13.05 42.87
CA LYS A 210 78.85 12.77 41.96
C LYS A 210 78.41 12.93 40.51
N ASP A 211 79.39 13.19 39.65
CA ASP A 211 79.19 13.17 38.20
C ASP A 211 78.73 11.77 37.74
N ALA A 212 77.93 11.75 36.69
CA ALA A 212 77.35 10.53 36.14
C ALA A 212 77.82 10.29 34.70
N THR A 213 77.89 9.03 34.28
CA THR A 213 78.15 8.66 32.89
C THR A 213 77.03 7.78 32.35
N LEU A 214 76.52 8.13 31.18
CA LEU A 214 75.47 7.40 30.48
C LEU A 214 76.03 6.75 29.22
N SER A 215 75.74 5.45 29.07
CA SER A 215 76.12 4.65 27.90
C SER A 215 74.90 4.29 27.06
N PHE A 216 75.05 4.35 25.74
CA PHE A 216 73.97 4.11 24.78
C PHE A 216 74.25 2.84 23.95
N PRO A 217 73.21 2.12 23.50
CA PRO A 217 73.38 0.96 22.63
C PRO A 217 73.86 1.41 21.24
N GLN A 218 75.08 1.00 20.84
CA GLN A 218 75.72 1.44 19.59
C GLN A 218 75.22 0.73 18.32
N SER A 219 74.41 -0.33 18.46
CA SER A 219 73.97 -1.20 17.35
C SER A 219 72.65 -0.78 16.67
N LYS A 220 72.09 0.39 17.03
CA LYS A 220 70.77 0.83 16.58
C LYS A 220 70.80 2.29 16.11
N ASN A 221 69.84 2.64 15.24
CA ASN A 221 69.58 4.01 14.82
C ASN A 221 68.46 4.59 15.70
N ILE A 222 68.79 5.39 16.71
CA ILE A 222 67.83 5.89 17.69
C ILE A 222 68.21 7.28 18.20
N THR A 223 67.22 8.07 18.60
CA THR A 223 67.43 9.40 19.19
C THR A 223 66.88 9.44 20.61
N PHE A 224 67.69 9.94 21.54
CA PHE A 224 67.36 10.14 22.95
C PHE A 224 67.21 11.64 23.23
N ALA A 225 66.14 12.03 23.92
CA ALA A 225 65.99 13.36 24.49
C ALA A 225 66.24 13.28 26.00
N ILE A 226 67.12 14.12 26.52
CA ILE A 226 67.63 14.06 27.89
C ILE A 226 67.36 15.39 28.57
N ILE A 227 66.79 15.35 29.78
CA ILE A 227 66.66 16.51 30.66
C ILE A 227 67.43 16.22 31.94
N LYS A 228 68.43 17.05 32.22
CA LYS A 228 69.26 16.93 33.43
C LYS A 228 68.52 17.57 34.61
N THR A 229 68.17 16.78 35.62
CA THR A 229 67.42 17.28 36.80
C THR A 229 68.23 17.38 38.09
N PHE A 230 69.56 17.24 37.99
CA PHE A 230 70.51 17.36 39.11
C PHE A 230 71.70 18.26 38.70
N PRO A 231 72.43 18.87 39.64
CA PRO A 231 73.48 19.84 39.31
C PRO A 231 74.79 19.23 38.75
N GLN A 232 75.16 18.01 39.16
CA GLN A 232 76.46 17.37 38.85
C GLN A 232 76.61 17.06 37.37
N LYS A 233 77.84 17.04 36.83
CA LYS A 233 78.06 16.84 35.39
C LYS A 233 77.52 15.49 34.92
N LEU A 234 76.89 15.48 33.76
CA LEU A 234 76.47 14.25 33.09
C LEU A 234 77.30 14.07 31.83
N THR A 235 78.09 13.00 31.77
CA THR A 235 78.92 12.65 30.62
C THR A 235 78.26 11.52 29.83
N PHE A 236 78.45 11.55 28.52
CA PHE A 236 78.00 10.54 27.59
C PHE A 236 79.22 9.71 27.15
N SER A 237 79.14 8.37 27.20
CA SER A 237 80.27 7.49 26.87
C SER A 237 80.21 6.90 25.46
N GLY A 238 81.33 6.93 24.75
CA GLY A 238 81.55 6.33 23.43
C GLY A 238 82.08 7.36 22.40
N ASP A 239 81.95 7.07 21.11
CA ASP A 239 82.48 7.90 20.03
C ASP A 239 81.45 8.97 19.58
N TYR A 240 81.75 10.26 19.83
CA TYR A 240 80.84 11.40 19.62
C TYR A 240 81.31 12.36 18.54
N ILE A 241 80.34 12.91 17.83
CA ILE A 241 80.44 14.12 17.01
C ILE A 241 79.59 15.20 17.70
N GLY A 242 80.27 16.14 18.36
CA GLY A 242 79.67 17.18 19.20
C GLY A 242 80.16 17.14 20.66
N ASP A 243 79.54 17.92 21.54
CA ASP A 243 79.86 17.92 22.97
C ASP A 243 79.42 16.60 23.63
N ASN A 244 80.24 16.05 24.51
CA ASN A 244 79.97 14.74 25.14
C ASN A 244 79.46 14.86 26.58
N SER A 245 79.08 16.05 27.05
CA SER A 245 78.61 16.22 28.42
C SER A 245 77.71 17.43 28.64
N ILE A 246 76.76 17.28 29.56
CA ILE A 246 75.94 18.37 30.09
C ILE A 246 76.60 18.90 31.36
N GLU A 247 77.24 20.06 31.25
CA GLU A 247 77.89 20.76 32.36
C GLU A 247 76.97 21.81 33.00
N GLY A 248 75.92 22.24 32.30
CA GLY A 248 74.93 23.19 32.81
C GLY A 248 74.13 22.65 34.00
N GLY A 249 73.39 23.54 34.66
CA GLY A 249 72.62 23.24 35.85
C GLY A 249 71.37 22.40 35.57
N VAL A 250 70.53 22.26 36.61
CA VAL A 250 69.20 21.63 36.52
C VAL A 250 68.37 22.32 35.42
N GLY A 251 67.80 21.53 34.51
CA GLY A 251 67.01 22.00 33.37
C GLY A 251 67.78 22.12 32.07
N SER A 252 69.09 21.83 32.07
CA SER A 252 69.86 21.63 30.85
C SER A 252 69.36 20.40 30.09
N THR A 253 69.43 20.45 28.75
CA THR A 253 68.88 19.40 27.90
C THR A 253 69.90 18.92 26.88
N ALA A 254 69.82 17.66 26.48
CA ALA A 254 70.59 17.14 25.36
C ALA A 254 69.73 16.26 24.46
N THR A 255 70.04 16.26 23.18
CA THR A 255 69.54 15.29 22.21
C THR A 255 70.72 14.48 21.70
N ILE A 256 70.67 13.16 21.87
CA ILE A 256 71.72 12.24 21.42
C ILE A 256 71.15 11.31 20.36
N THR A 257 71.66 11.39 19.14
CA THR A 257 71.29 10.48 18.04
C THR A 257 72.41 9.48 17.82
N VAL A 258 72.12 8.20 18.00
CA VAL A 258 73.01 7.10 17.63
C VAL A 258 72.66 6.69 16.20
N CYS A 259 73.64 6.69 15.29
CA CYS A 259 73.46 6.26 13.91
C CYS A 259 74.73 5.59 13.40
N ASN A 260 74.62 4.36 12.89
CA ASN A 260 75.74 3.58 12.36
C ASN A 260 76.97 3.49 13.30
N GLY A 261 76.74 3.29 14.59
CA GLY A 261 77.79 3.17 15.61
C GLY A 261 78.45 4.48 16.03
N LYS A 262 78.05 5.62 15.45
CA LYS A 262 78.49 6.96 15.86
C LYS A 262 77.37 7.70 16.59
N MET A 263 77.75 8.56 17.51
CA MET A 263 76.79 9.36 18.29
C MET A 263 76.91 10.84 17.94
N TYR A 264 75.78 11.49 17.75
CA TYR A 264 75.67 12.91 17.41
C TYR A 264 74.94 13.60 18.54
N SER A 265 75.55 14.63 19.11
CA SER A 265 74.98 15.34 20.26
C SER A 265 74.61 16.78 19.93
N SER A 266 73.47 17.21 20.46
CA SER A 266 73.09 18.62 20.55
C SER A 266 72.76 18.93 22.00
N ILE A 267 73.60 19.75 22.64
CA ILE A 267 73.49 20.05 24.08
C ILE A 267 73.13 21.52 24.25
N ASN A 268 72.13 21.77 25.09
CA ASN A 268 71.78 23.09 25.57
C ASN A 268 72.00 23.17 27.08
N ASN A 269 73.17 23.69 27.45
CA ASN A 269 73.52 23.95 28.84
C ASN A 269 72.84 25.24 29.31
N LYS A 270 71.95 25.12 30.31
CA LYS A 270 71.35 26.25 31.01
C LYS A 270 72.13 26.61 32.27
#